data_AF-A0A7J6LGK1-F1
#
_entry.id   AF-A0A7J6LGK1-F1
#
_cell.length_a   1.000
_cell.length_b   1.000
_cell.length_c   1.000
_cell.angle_alpha   90.00
_cell.angle_beta   90.00
_cell.angle_gamma   90.00
#
_symmetry.space_group_name_H-M   'P 1'
#
loop_
_entity.id
_entity.type
_entity.pdbx_description
1 polymer ?
#
loop_
_entity_poly.entity_id
_entity_poly.type
_entity_poly.pdbx_seq_one_letter_code
_entity_poly.pdbx_strand_id
1 'polypeptide(L)'
;MVNLVRASARAVGPMRPNTKRDIRRLGSYPVPPESKNFWRGRFQVPGGQIQQGVSPMQQKIFFQWWWNLPTRYFWRFTKWSDFLIPSLMWYTGFLMCKNDVEEGTRSRYWY
;
A
#
# COMPACT_ATOMS: atom_id res chain seq x y z
N MET A 1 -26.35 45.95 17.81
CA MET A 1 -25.00 46.17 17.23
C MET A 1 -24.10 45.05 17.71
N VAL A 2 -23.63 44.23 16.77
CA VAL A 2 -22.83 43.02 17.01
C VAL A 2 -21.37 43.43 17.15
N ASN A 3 -20.71 43.05 18.24
CA ASN A 3 -19.25 43.04 18.34
C ASN A 3 -18.79 41.97 19.34
N LEU A 4 -18.65 40.73 18.86
CA LEU A 4 -17.81 39.72 19.49
C LEU A 4 -17.00 39.04 18.38
N VAL A 5 -16.04 39.78 17.83
CA VAL A 5 -15.02 39.24 16.93
C VAL A 5 -13.73 39.06 17.73
N ARG A 6 -13.27 37.80 17.73
CA ARG A 6 -11.92 37.30 18.05
C ARG A 6 -11.49 37.28 19.51
N ALA A 7 -11.58 36.08 20.11
CA ALA A 7 -10.53 35.57 21.00
C ALA A 7 -10.60 34.04 21.15
N SER A 8 -10.05 33.30 20.18
CA SER A 8 -9.47 31.97 20.43
C SER A 8 -8.50 31.57 19.31
N ALA A 9 -7.58 32.48 18.95
CA ALA A 9 -6.45 32.19 18.08
C ALA A 9 -5.27 31.61 18.88
N ARG A 10 -5.50 30.64 19.78
CA ARG A 10 -4.44 29.97 20.54
C ARG A 10 -4.71 28.47 20.62
N ALA A 11 -3.80 27.70 20.02
CA ALA A 11 -3.59 26.26 20.18
C ALA A 11 -4.72 25.31 19.73
N VAL A 12 -5.11 25.37 18.46
CA VAL A 12 -5.84 24.26 17.84
C VAL A 12 -5.00 23.81 16.65
N GLY A 13 -4.55 22.55 16.65
CA GLY A 13 -3.99 21.92 15.46
C GLY A 13 -4.92 22.08 14.24
N PRO A 14 -4.52 21.69 13.02
CA PRO A 14 -5.34 21.91 11.82
C PRO A 14 -6.77 21.48 12.10
N MET A 15 -7.66 22.48 12.17
CA MET A 15 -9.01 22.31 12.68
C MET A 15 -9.73 21.42 11.67
N ARG A 16 -9.90 20.14 12.00
CA ARG A 16 -10.56 19.19 11.10
C ARG A 16 -11.92 19.78 10.72
N PRO A 17 -12.27 19.84 9.42
CA PRO A 17 -13.60 20.28 9.03
C PRO A 17 -14.62 19.34 9.69
N ASN A 18 -15.48 19.90 10.55
CA ASN A 18 -16.49 19.14 11.27
C ASN A 18 -17.41 18.44 10.25
N THR A 19 -17.45 17.11 10.29
CA THR A 19 -18.35 16.33 9.44
C THR A 19 -19.79 16.46 9.94
N LYS A 20 -20.80 16.09 9.13
CA LYS A 20 -22.21 16.15 9.57
C LYS A 20 -22.45 15.34 10.85
N ARG A 21 -21.61 14.33 11.10
CA ARG A 21 -21.65 13.46 12.29
C ARG A 21 -21.10 14.14 13.55
N ASP A 22 -20.13 15.05 13.39
CA ASP A 22 -19.47 15.72 14.52
C ASP A 22 -20.23 17.00 14.96
N ILE A 23 -21.14 17.50 14.12
CA ILE A 23 -21.87 18.75 14.39
C ILE A 23 -23.14 18.45 15.19
N ARG A 24 -23.10 18.75 16.49
CA ARG A 24 -24.31 18.83 17.32
C ARG A 24 -25.12 20.07 16.92
N ARG A 25 -26.32 19.87 16.38
CA ARG A 25 -27.18 20.95 15.88
C ARG A 25 -27.89 21.66 17.03
N LEU A 26 -27.75 22.98 17.14
CA LEU A 26 -28.56 23.85 18.00
C LEU A 26 -29.76 24.43 17.23
N GLY A 27 -30.49 23.58 16.48
CA GLY A 27 -31.68 23.99 15.71
C GLY A 27 -31.81 23.33 14.32
N SER A 28 -32.85 23.73 13.58
CA SER A 28 -33.15 23.25 12.22
C SER A 28 -32.74 24.28 11.17
N TYR A 29 -31.44 24.38 10.91
CA TYR A 29 -30.91 25.18 9.81
C TYR A 29 -30.45 24.28 8.66
N PRO A 30 -30.50 24.75 7.40
CA PRO A 30 -30.01 23.99 6.26
C PRO A 30 -28.50 23.73 6.41
N VAL A 31 -28.14 22.46 6.56
CA VAL A 31 -26.74 22.05 6.66
C VAL A 31 -26.16 21.95 5.24
N PRO A 32 -25.05 22.65 4.94
CA PRO A 32 -24.43 22.56 3.63
C PRO A 32 -23.98 21.11 3.33
N PRO A 33 -24.02 20.66 2.06
CA PRO A 33 -23.58 19.33 1.68
C PRO A 33 -22.15 19.04 2.17
N GLU A 34 -21.88 17.79 2.57
CA GLU A 34 -20.55 17.40 3.10
C GLU A 34 -19.42 17.72 2.12
N SER A 35 -19.68 17.58 0.82
CA SER A 35 -18.76 17.99 -0.24
C SER A 35 -18.35 19.46 -0.12
N LYS A 36 -19.28 20.38 0.12
CA LYS A 36 -19.01 21.82 0.23
C LYS A 36 -18.15 22.14 1.46
N ASN A 37 -18.35 21.45 2.58
CA ASN A 37 -17.53 21.63 3.78
C ASN A 37 -16.12 21.03 3.59
N PHE A 38 -16.02 19.89 2.92
CA PHE A 38 -14.75 19.27 2.54
C PHE A 38 -13.92 20.17 1.61
N TRP A 39 -14.54 20.72 0.56
CA TRP A 39 -13.90 21.69 -0.35
C TRP A 39 -13.46 22.98 0.34
N ARG A 40 -14.13 23.38 1.43
CA ARG A 40 -13.75 24.56 2.23
C ARG A 40 -12.58 24.28 3.18
N GLY A 41 -12.47 23.05 3.70
CA GLY A 41 -11.39 22.60 4.59
C GLY A 41 -10.10 22.16 3.90
N ARG A 42 -10.09 22.05 2.55
CA ARG A 42 -8.91 21.60 1.77
C ARG A 42 -7.66 22.46 1.96
N PHE A 43 -7.84 23.74 2.30
CA PHE A 43 -6.75 24.71 2.48
C PHE A 43 -6.16 24.70 3.91
N GLN A 44 -6.76 23.97 4.85
CA GLN A 44 -6.30 23.91 6.24
C GLN A 44 -5.24 22.83 6.49
N VAL A 45 -4.98 21.94 5.52
CA VAL A 45 -3.94 20.91 5.63
C VAL A 45 -2.64 21.47 5.05
N PRO A 46 -1.55 21.59 5.84
CA PRO A 46 -0.25 22.05 5.33
C PRO A 46 0.19 21.16 4.16
N GLY A 47 0.45 21.76 2.99
CA GLY A 47 0.90 21.04 1.80
C GLY A 47 -0.20 20.44 0.91
N GLY A 48 -1.49 20.65 1.21
CA GLY A 48 -2.60 20.27 0.31
C GLY A 48 -2.82 18.77 0.12
N GLN A 49 -2.08 17.91 0.82
CA GLN A 49 -2.24 16.46 0.76
C GLN A 49 -3.42 16.01 1.61
N ILE A 50 -4.52 15.62 0.96
CA ILE A 50 -5.68 15.06 1.66
C ILE A 50 -5.54 13.54 1.67
N GLN A 51 -5.20 12.98 2.84
CA GLN A 51 -5.16 11.54 3.05
C GLN A 51 -6.52 11.06 3.58
N GLN A 52 -7.19 10.18 2.84
CA GLN A 52 -8.43 9.53 3.27
C GLN A 52 -8.10 8.08 3.63
N GLY A 53 -8.30 7.74 4.90
CA GLY A 53 -8.23 6.37 5.40
C GLY A 53 -9.64 5.80 5.60
N VAL A 54 -9.81 4.52 5.28
CA VAL A 54 -11.01 3.76 5.64
C VAL A 54 -10.65 2.87 6.83
N SER A 55 -11.59 2.62 7.74
CA SER A 55 -11.34 1.73 8.88
C SER A 55 -10.98 0.32 8.38
N PRO A 56 -9.94 -0.33 8.93
CA PRO A 56 -9.55 -1.68 8.52
C PRO A 56 -10.69 -2.71 8.62
N MET A 57 -11.60 -2.53 9.59
CA MET A 57 -12.75 -3.43 9.78
C MET A 57 -13.81 -3.32 8.67
N GLN A 58 -13.78 -2.25 7.87
CA GLN A 58 -14.70 -2.03 6.75
C GLN A 58 -14.13 -2.57 5.42
N GLN A 59 -12.87 -2.96 5.38
CA GLN A 59 -12.19 -3.40 4.17
C GLN A 59 -12.28 -4.92 4.01
N LYS A 60 -12.49 -5.38 2.78
CA LYS A 60 -12.38 -6.81 2.42
C LYS A 60 -10.91 -7.20 2.23
N ILE A 61 -10.14 -7.18 3.33
CA ILE A 61 -8.66 -7.32 3.30
C ILE A 61 -8.25 -8.65 2.65
N PHE A 62 -8.84 -9.76 3.06
CA PHE A 62 -8.46 -11.09 2.58
C PHE A 62 -8.75 -11.31 1.10
N PHE A 63 -9.92 -10.89 0.63
CA PHE A 63 -10.30 -11.05 -0.77
C PHE A 63 -9.46 -10.18 -1.70
N GLN A 64 -9.22 -8.92 -1.33
CA GLN A 64 -8.37 -8.02 -2.12
C GLN A 64 -6.92 -8.52 -2.17
N TRP A 65 -6.41 -9.08 -1.07
CA TRP A 65 -5.09 -9.70 -1.03
C TRP A 65 -5.04 -10.89 -1.98
N TRP A 66 -5.93 -11.88 -1.81
CA TRP A 66 -5.97 -13.08 -2.65
C TRP A 66 -6.08 -12.78 -4.14
N TRP A 67 -6.96 -11.84 -4.52
CA TRP A 67 -7.21 -11.51 -5.93
C TRP A 67 -6.03 -10.81 -6.60
N ASN A 68 -5.35 -9.89 -5.90
CA ASN A 68 -4.26 -9.10 -6.49
C ASN A 68 -2.86 -9.66 -6.25
N LEU A 69 -2.73 -10.62 -5.32
CA LEU A 69 -1.48 -11.29 -5.02
C LEU A 69 -0.82 -11.89 -6.27
N PRO A 70 -1.50 -12.74 -7.08
CA PRO A 70 -0.85 -13.42 -8.19
C PRO A 70 -0.24 -12.42 -9.17
N THR A 71 -1.00 -11.39 -9.54
CA THR A 71 -0.55 -10.35 -10.47
C THR A 71 0.62 -9.55 -9.90
N ARG A 72 0.58 -9.16 -8.63
CA ARG A 72 1.67 -8.37 -8.01
C ARG A 72 2.98 -9.14 -7.87
N TYR A 73 2.89 -10.44 -7.57
CA TYR A 73 4.07 -11.26 -7.33
C TYR A 73 4.66 -11.82 -8.62
N PHE A 74 3.85 -12.09 -9.64
CA PHE A 74 4.33 -12.53 -10.95
C PHE A 74 5.38 -11.58 -11.52
N TRP A 75 5.09 -10.26 -11.54
CA TRP A 75 6.03 -9.24 -12.02
C TRP A 75 7.30 -9.09 -11.17
N ARG A 76 7.26 -9.54 -9.91
CA ARG A 76 8.45 -9.56 -9.04
C ARG A 76 9.28 -10.80 -9.30
N PHE A 77 8.66 -11.96 -9.49
CA PHE A 77 9.35 -13.21 -9.81
C PHE A 77 10.00 -13.16 -11.19
N THR A 78 9.41 -12.48 -12.17
CA THR A 78 10.06 -12.31 -13.47
C THR A 78 11.35 -11.51 -13.38
N LYS A 79 11.50 -10.58 -12.44
CA LYS A 79 12.80 -9.89 -12.22
C LYS A 79 13.88 -10.79 -11.64
N TRP A 80 13.51 -11.93 -11.06
CA TRP A 80 14.47 -12.91 -10.52
C TRP A 80 15.02 -13.83 -11.61
N SER A 81 14.53 -13.75 -12.86
CA SER A 81 15.07 -14.51 -14.00
C SER A 81 16.56 -14.27 -14.22
N ASP A 82 17.02 -13.05 -13.94
CA ASP A 82 18.42 -12.65 -14.15
C ASP A 82 19.38 -13.41 -13.22
N PHE A 83 18.90 -13.86 -12.06
CA PHE A 83 19.65 -14.75 -11.17
C PHE A 83 19.36 -16.23 -11.47
N LEU A 84 18.11 -16.55 -11.82
CA LEU A 84 17.68 -17.92 -12.06
C LEU A 84 18.44 -18.54 -13.25
N ILE A 85 18.55 -17.83 -14.37
CA ILE A 85 19.14 -18.35 -15.61
C ILE A 85 20.62 -18.70 -15.44
N PRO A 86 21.51 -17.81 -14.91
CA PRO A 86 22.90 -18.18 -14.66
C PRO A 86 23.04 -19.31 -13.63
N SER A 87 22.21 -19.32 -12.58
CA SER A 87 22.26 -20.37 -11.56
C SER A 87 21.88 -21.74 -12.11
N LEU A 88 20.89 -21.80 -13.02
CA LEU A 88 20.50 -23.00 -13.73
C LEU A 88 21.61 -23.48 -14.64
N MET A 89 22.21 -22.58 -15.45
CA MET A 89 23.32 -22.94 -16.35
C MET A 89 24.51 -23.52 -15.59
N TRP A 90 24.87 -22.90 -14.46
CA TRP A 90 25.92 -23.41 -13.58
C TRP A 90 25.58 -24.80 -13.04
N TYR A 91 24.37 -24.98 -12.51
CA TYR A 91 23.93 -26.25 -11.93
C TYR A 91 23.89 -27.37 -12.98
N THR A 92 23.42 -27.08 -14.19
CA THR A 92 23.44 -28.06 -15.29
C THR A 92 24.85 -28.46 -15.69
N GLY A 93 25.79 -27.50 -15.73
CA GLY A 93 27.19 -27.79 -16.02
C GLY A 93 27.83 -28.66 -14.93
N PHE A 94 27.55 -28.36 -13.66
CA PHE A 94 28.00 -29.16 -12.54
C PHE A 94 27.49 -30.62 -12.61
N LEU A 95 26.21 -30.81 -12.96
CA LEU A 95 25.64 -32.15 -13.16
C LEU A 95 26.31 -32.92 -14.29
N MET A 96 26.64 -32.25 -15.40
CA MET A 96 27.37 -32.87 -16.52
C MET A 96 28.75 -33.34 -16.08
N CYS A 97 29.53 -32.48 -15.42
CA CYS A 97 30.85 -32.86 -14.91
C CYS A 97 30.79 -34.04 -13.93
N LYS A 98 29.77 -34.09 -13.07
CA LYS A 98 29.58 -35.20 -12.15
C LYS A 98 29.31 -36.51 -12.90
N ASN A 99 28.43 -36.48 -13.90
CA ASN A 99 28.11 -37.66 -14.70
C ASN A 99 29.33 -38.17 -15.48
N ASP A 100 30.12 -37.27 -16.09
CA ASP A 100 31.34 -37.63 -16.81
C ASP A 100 32.37 -38.33 -15.89
N VAL A 101 32.50 -37.86 -14.65
CA VAL A 101 33.39 -38.48 -13.65
C VAL A 101 32.86 -39.86 -13.22
N GLU A 102 31.54 -40.01 -13.05
CA GLU A 102 30.93 -41.31 -12.73
C GLU A 102 31.11 -42.32 -13.88
N GLU A 103 30.93 -41.91 -15.13
CA GLU A 103 31.19 -42.74 -16.31
C GLU A 103 32.67 -43.09 -16.47
N GLY A 104 33.56 -42.11 -16.24
CA GLY A 104 35.00 -42.33 -16.22
C GLY A 104 35.46 -43.31 -15.13
N THR A 105 34.78 -43.30 -13.98
CA THR A 105 35.06 -44.22 -12.87
C THR A 105 34.57 -45.63 -13.20
N ARG A 106 33.33 -45.77 -13.69
CA ARG A 106 32.75 -47.07 -14.10
C ARG A 106 33.51 -47.74 -15.24
N SER A 107 34.07 -46.96 -16.16
CA SER A 107 34.83 -47.52 -17.29
C SER A 107 36.22 -48.01 -16.91
N ARG A 108 36.83 -47.47 -15.85
CA ARG A 108 38.20 -47.81 -15.41
C ARG A 108 38.25 -48.82 -14.28
N TYR A 109 37.25 -48.83 -13.41
CA TYR A 109 37.21 -49.69 -12.23
C TYR A 109 36.02 -50.64 -12.34
N TRP A 110 36.20 -51.90 -11.90
CA TRP A 110 35.17 -52.93 -11.91
C TRP A 110 34.19 -52.75 -10.74
N TYR A 111 33.51 -51.59 -10.70
CA TYR A 111 32.36 -51.32 -9.84
C TYR A 111 31.35 -50.41 -10.54
#